data_AF-A0AAD9LFY9-F1
#
_entry.id   AF-A0AAD9LFY9-F1
#
_cell.length_a   1.000
_cell.length_b   1.000
_cell.length_c   1.000
_cell.angle_alpha   90.00
_cell.angle_beta   90.00
_cell.angle_gamma   90.00
#
_symmetry.space_group_name_H-M   'P 1'
#
loop_
_entity.id
_entity.type
_entity.pdbx_description
1 polymer ?
#
loop_
_entity_poly.entity_id
_entity_poly.type
_entity_poly.pdbx_seq_one_letter_code
_entity_poly.pdbx_strand_id
1 'polypeptide(L)'
;MGNCDILAIRRLSKCPDEISDDNKALLTRNDPRVDIVDVCTEILAQKGPENLFLGDKMMAKAFRNYWIKPLALYHTKLKEVILVDGDPVMLRDPAVLRHMSGYQRTGMTFFRDRVAKINGFLNKNDGKPYIRYLVDSFPYEKMA
;
A
#
# COMPACT_ATOMS: atom_id res chain seq x y z
N MET A 1 -1.17 20.14 -14.32
CA MET A 1 0.08 19.35 -14.35
C MET A 1 -0.22 18.04 -13.64
N GLY A 2 -0.35 16.95 -14.41
CA GLY A 2 -0.71 15.64 -13.87
C GLY A 2 0.48 15.02 -13.13
N ASN A 3 0.21 14.38 -11.99
CA ASN A 3 1.23 13.63 -11.25
C ASN A 3 1.76 12.48 -12.10
N CYS A 4 2.99 12.63 -12.59
CA CYS A 4 3.80 11.56 -13.16
C CYS A 4 4.36 10.60 -12.11
N ASP A 5 3.99 10.76 -10.85
CA ASP A 5 4.41 9.88 -9.76
C ASP A 5 3.90 8.46 -9.98
N ILE A 6 4.81 7.50 -9.92
CA ILE A 6 4.52 6.07 -9.99
C ILE A 6 3.78 5.71 -8.69
N LEU A 7 2.47 5.50 -8.79
CA LEU A 7 1.72 4.81 -7.75
C LEU A 7 1.99 3.31 -7.87
N ALA A 8 3.11 2.86 -7.30
CA ALA A 8 3.40 1.43 -7.21
C ALA A 8 2.59 0.84 -6.06
N ILE A 9 1.39 0.34 -6.37
CA ILE A 9 0.64 -0.51 -5.43
C ILE A 9 1.33 -1.88 -5.42
N ARG A 10 2.40 -1.99 -4.66
CA ARG A 10 3.12 -3.25 -4.51
C ARG A 10 2.43 -4.11 -3.48
N ARG A 11 1.57 -5.01 -3.93
CA ARG A 11 1.00 -6.03 -3.06
C ARG A 11 1.82 -7.29 -3.20
N LEU A 12 2.44 -7.66 -2.08
CA LEU A 12 3.20 -8.88 -1.98
C LEU A 12 2.23 -10.03 -1.70
N SER A 13 1.94 -10.85 -2.71
CA SER A 13 1.14 -12.07 -2.50
C SER A 13 2.00 -13.14 -1.85
N LYS A 14 1.45 -13.78 -0.83
CA LYS A 14 1.89 -15.12 -0.45
C LYS A 14 1.70 -16.03 -1.66
N CYS A 15 2.59 -17.01 -1.78
CA CYS A 15 2.49 -18.26 -2.54
C CYS A 15 1.09 -18.54 -3.11
N PRO A 16 0.98 -19.08 -4.34
CA PRO A 16 -0.23 -19.07 -5.17
C PRO A 16 -1.52 -19.22 -4.37
N ASP A 17 -2.53 -18.42 -4.75
CA ASP A 17 -3.92 -18.42 -4.28
C ASP A 17 -4.34 -17.37 -3.22
N GLU A 18 -3.50 -16.41 -2.80
CA GLU A 18 -3.94 -15.36 -1.86
C GLU A 18 -4.78 -14.24 -2.53
N ILE A 19 -4.53 -13.99 -3.81
CA ILE A 19 -5.31 -13.09 -4.66
C ILE A 19 -5.68 -13.86 -5.93
N SER A 20 -6.98 -13.89 -6.26
CA SER A 20 -7.48 -14.46 -7.50
C SER A 20 -7.01 -13.66 -8.71
N ASP A 21 -6.90 -14.32 -9.86
CA ASP A 21 -6.48 -13.66 -11.09
C ASP A 21 -7.45 -12.55 -11.52
N ASP A 22 -8.74 -12.70 -11.23
CA ASP A 22 -9.74 -11.63 -11.42
C ASP A 22 -9.40 -10.37 -10.61
N ASN A 23 -8.99 -10.53 -9.34
CA ASN A 23 -8.60 -9.40 -8.50
C ASN A 23 -7.27 -8.78 -8.96
N LYS A 24 -6.31 -9.58 -9.45
CA LYS A 24 -5.09 -9.04 -10.08
C LYS A 24 -5.44 -8.20 -11.29
N ALA A 25 -6.30 -8.73 -12.16
CA ALA A 25 -6.76 -8.02 -13.35
C ALA A 25 -7.49 -6.73 -12.99
N LEU A 26 -8.32 -6.72 -11.95
CA LEU A 26 -8.97 -5.49 -11.47
C LEU A 26 -7.98 -4.43 -10.99
N LEU A 27 -6.92 -4.83 -10.28
CA LEU A 27 -5.90 -3.91 -9.78
C LEU A 27 -5.06 -3.31 -10.91
N THR A 28 -4.75 -4.08 -11.95
CA THR A 28 -3.92 -3.62 -13.08
C THR A 28 -4.72 -2.97 -14.20
N ARG A 29 -6.05 -3.15 -14.25
CA ARG A 29 -6.90 -2.65 -15.35
C ARG A 29 -6.81 -1.14 -15.55
N ASN A 30 -6.76 -0.39 -14.47
CA ASN A 30 -6.93 1.07 -14.52
C ASN A 30 -5.59 1.83 -14.51
N ASP A 31 -4.49 1.20 -14.10
CA ASP A 31 -3.18 1.85 -14.07
C ASP A 31 -2.07 0.85 -14.43
N PRO A 32 -1.38 1.03 -15.58
CA PRO A 32 -0.31 0.13 -16.03
C PRO A 32 0.95 0.20 -15.16
N ARG A 33 1.01 1.13 -14.20
CA ARG A 33 2.14 1.29 -13.26
C ARG A 33 1.97 0.43 -12.00
N VAL A 34 0.84 -0.24 -11.84
CA VAL A 34 0.61 -1.18 -10.73
C VAL A 34 1.44 -2.43 -10.96
N ASP A 35 2.31 -2.74 -10.00
CA ASP A 35 3.19 -3.91 -10.02
C ASP A 35 2.80 -4.87 -8.90
N ILE A 36 2.36 -6.07 -9.26
CA ILE A 36 2.00 -7.13 -8.31
C ILE A 36 3.18 -8.07 -8.24
N VAL A 37 3.72 -8.25 -7.04
CA VAL A 37 4.96 -8.98 -6.84
C VAL A 37 4.68 -10.17 -5.94
N ASP A 38 4.97 -11.37 -6.42
CA ASP A 38 4.73 -12.58 -5.64
C ASP A 38 5.98 -12.99 -4.86
N VAL A 39 5.88 -13.03 -3.52
CA VAL A 39 7.03 -13.34 -2.66
C VAL A 39 7.57 -14.74 -2.95
N CYS A 40 6.70 -15.70 -3.26
CA CYS A 40 7.10 -17.09 -3.37
C CYS A 40 7.65 -17.48 -4.74
N THR A 41 7.20 -16.83 -5.80
CA THR A 41 7.66 -17.09 -7.16
C THR A 41 8.74 -16.10 -7.59
N GLU A 42 8.73 -14.86 -7.10
CA GLU A 42 9.69 -13.84 -7.52
C GLU A 42 10.81 -13.60 -6.51
N ILE A 43 10.58 -13.74 -5.19
CA ILE A 43 11.60 -13.45 -4.16
C ILE A 43 12.25 -14.74 -3.64
N LEU A 44 11.45 -15.74 -3.26
CA LEU A 44 11.94 -17.06 -2.81
C LEU A 44 12.72 -17.82 -3.89
N ALA A 45 12.39 -17.59 -5.17
CA ALA A 45 13.04 -18.29 -6.28
C ALA A 45 14.38 -17.67 -6.68
N GLN A 46 14.73 -16.49 -6.15
CA GLN A 46 16.00 -15.84 -6.47
C GLN A 46 17.18 -16.65 -5.93
N LYS A 47 18.30 -16.60 -6.65
CA LYS A 47 19.56 -17.28 -6.28
C LYS A 47 20.65 -16.23 -6.09
N GLY A 48 21.57 -16.47 -5.16
CA GLY A 48 22.68 -15.56 -4.87
C GLY A 48 22.37 -14.56 -3.75
N PRO A 49 23.07 -13.41 -3.68
CA PRO A 49 22.95 -12.44 -2.58
C PRO A 49 21.56 -11.77 -2.48
N GLU A 50 20.78 -11.82 -3.55
CA GLU A 50 19.39 -11.32 -3.61
C GLU A 50 18.38 -12.32 -3.00
N ASN A 51 18.80 -13.55 -2.67
CA ASN A 51 17.95 -14.54 -2.02
C ASN A 51 17.76 -14.20 -0.53
N LEU A 52 16.88 -13.25 -0.24
CA LEU A 52 16.60 -12.76 1.11
C LEU A 52 16.19 -13.86 2.10
N PHE A 53 15.52 -14.89 1.61
CA PHE A 53 14.98 -15.96 2.44
C PHE A 53 15.82 -17.23 2.39
N LEU A 54 16.92 -17.27 1.63
CA LEU A 54 17.74 -18.47 1.40
C LEU A 54 16.93 -19.70 0.94
N GLY A 55 15.82 -19.46 0.24
CA GLY A 55 14.86 -20.50 -0.15
C GLY A 55 13.99 -21.06 0.99
N ASP A 56 14.07 -20.49 2.19
CA ASP A 56 13.25 -20.89 3.33
C ASP A 56 11.81 -20.36 3.22
N LYS A 57 10.90 -21.26 2.85
CA LYS A 57 9.47 -21.02 2.77
C LYS A 57 8.85 -20.66 4.13
N MET A 58 9.40 -21.13 5.25
CA MET A 58 8.89 -20.76 6.59
C MET A 58 9.24 -19.32 6.93
N MET A 59 10.47 -18.89 6.63
CA MET A 59 10.87 -17.50 6.82
C MET A 59 10.03 -16.55 5.96
N ALA A 60 9.78 -16.86 4.68
CA ALA A 60 8.88 -16.06 3.85
C ALA A 60 7.43 -16.01 4.38
N LYS A 61 6.93 -17.10 4.98
CA LYS A 61 5.61 -17.11 5.62
C LYS A 61 5.55 -16.20 6.86
N ALA A 62 6.66 -15.96 7.55
CA ALA A 62 6.70 -15.05 8.70
C ALA A 62 6.42 -13.59 8.33
N PHE A 63 6.59 -13.23 7.05
CA PHE A 63 6.31 -11.89 6.52
C PHE A 63 4.84 -11.66 6.15
N ARG A 64 3.95 -12.65 6.38
CA ARG A 64 2.50 -12.53 6.13
C ARG A 64 1.76 -11.72 7.19
N ASN A 65 2.27 -10.55 7.48
CA ASN A 65 1.74 -9.60 8.46
C ASN A 65 2.32 -8.22 8.10
N TYR A 66 2.36 -7.31 9.07
CA TYR A 66 2.93 -5.98 8.90
C TYR A 66 4.40 -5.96 8.40
N TRP A 67 5.17 -7.03 8.57
CA TRP A 67 6.55 -7.15 8.06
C TRP A 67 6.65 -7.13 6.54
N ILE A 68 5.53 -7.30 5.84
CA ILE A 68 5.46 -7.12 4.39
C ILE A 68 5.80 -5.69 3.95
N LYS A 69 5.61 -4.70 4.84
CA LYS A 69 5.90 -3.28 4.59
C LYS A 69 7.40 -3.02 4.37
N PRO A 70 8.30 -3.39 5.30
CA PRO A 70 9.74 -3.37 5.05
C PRO A 70 10.17 -4.14 3.80
N LEU A 71 9.57 -5.31 3.56
CA LEU A 71 9.89 -6.12 2.38
C LEU A 71 9.57 -5.38 1.07
N ALA A 72 8.42 -4.68 1.02
CA ALA A 72 8.04 -3.86 -0.12
C ALA A 72 9.03 -2.70 -0.36
N LEU A 73 9.52 -2.06 0.71
CA LEU A 73 10.54 -1.01 0.62
C LEU A 73 11.89 -1.56 0.16
N TYR A 74 12.30 -2.73 0.64
CA TYR A 74 13.57 -3.34 0.23
C TYR A 74 13.58 -3.68 -1.26
N HIS A 75 12.48 -4.20 -1.79
CA HIS A 75 12.41 -4.66 -3.16
C HIS A 75 12.03 -3.54 -4.17
N THR A 76 11.67 -2.35 -3.69
CA THR A 76 11.30 -1.25 -4.60
C THR A 76 12.51 -0.70 -5.35
N LYS A 77 12.30 -0.31 -6.61
CA LYS A 77 13.31 0.41 -7.41
C LYS A 77 13.17 1.94 -7.28
N LEU A 78 12.18 2.39 -6.52
CA LEU A 78 11.87 3.81 -6.35
C LEU A 78 12.84 4.45 -5.35
N LYS A 79 13.36 5.63 -5.70
CA LYS A 79 14.25 6.41 -4.84
C LYS A 79 13.53 7.06 -3.66
N GLU A 80 12.32 7.55 -3.90
CA GLU A 80 11.48 8.21 -2.91
C GLU A 80 10.12 7.53 -2.89
N VAL A 81 9.70 7.05 -1.72
CA VAL A 81 8.50 6.21 -1.57
C VAL A 81 7.59 6.78 -0.50
N ILE A 82 6.30 6.90 -0.82
CA ILE A 82 5.24 7.07 0.16
C ILE A 82 4.60 5.70 0.36
N LEU A 83 4.90 5.04 1.48
CA LEU A 83 4.33 3.75 1.81
C LEU A 83 3.00 3.94 2.55
N VAL A 84 1.94 3.34 2.02
CA VAL A 84 0.57 3.47 2.52
C VAL A 84 -0.03 2.08 2.62
N ASP A 85 -0.89 1.87 3.61
CA ASP A 85 -1.65 0.64 3.77
C ASP A 85 -2.69 0.48 2.64
N GLY A 86 -3.33 -0.67 2.55
CA GLY A 86 -4.34 -0.94 1.51
C GLY A 86 -5.74 -0.38 1.80
N ASP A 87 -5.96 0.13 3.02
CA ASP A 87 -7.22 0.65 3.53
C ASP A 87 -7.34 2.19 3.69
N PRO A 88 -6.28 3.02 3.56
CA PRO A 88 -6.46 4.47 3.62
C PRO A 88 -7.12 5.01 2.34
N VAL A 89 -7.99 6.00 2.53
CA VAL A 89 -8.61 6.77 1.45
C VAL A 89 -7.91 8.11 1.35
N MET A 90 -7.35 8.41 0.18
CA MET A 90 -6.70 9.70 -0.08
C MET A 90 -7.74 10.79 -0.29
N LEU A 91 -7.72 11.81 0.57
CA LEU A 91 -8.61 12.99 0.46
C LEU A 91 -7.96 14.15 -0.32
N ARG A 92 -6.64 14.11 -0.46
CA ARG A 92 -5.81 15.07 -1.20
C ARG A 92 -4.66 14.32 -1.85
N ASP A 93 -4.07 14.92 -2.87
CA ASP A 93 -2.84 14.44 -3.48
C ASP A 93 -1.74 14.19 -2.42
N PRO A 94 -1.24 12.95 -2.27
CA PRO A 94 -0.20 12.62 -1.29
C PRO A 94 1.17 13.22 -1.62
N ALA A 95 1.42 13.70 -2.84
CA ALA A 95 2.70 14.32 -3.21
C ALA A 95 3.03 15.56 -2.37
N VAL A 96 2.02 16.19 -1.76
CA VAL A 96 2.20 17.31 -0.82
C VAL A 96 3.09 16.95 0.38
N LEU A 97 3.15 15.67 0.76
CA LEU A 97 3.98 15.20 1.88
C LEU A 97 5.48 15.42 1.62
N ARG A 98 5.92 15.44 0.35
CA ARG A 98 7.32 15.71 -0.01
C ARG A 98 7.74 17.15 0.25
N HIS A 99 6.78 18.07 0.34
CA HIS A 99 7.05 19.48 0.62
C HIS A 99 7.09 19.78 2.13
N MET A 100 6.85 18.78 2.98
CA MET A 100 6.96 18.95 4.42
C MET A 100 8.41 19.24 4.80
N SER A 101 8.62 20.25 5.66
CA SER A 101 9.95 20.63 6.14
C SER A 101 10.69 19.48 6.85
N GLY A 102 9.94 18.56 7.48
CA GLY A 102 10.48 17.31 8.03
C GLY A 102 11.12 16.45 6.94
N TYR A 103 10.37 16.13 5.89
CA TYR A 103 10.84 15.33 4.77
C TYR A 103 12.04 15.97 4.07
N GLN A 104 11.97 17.26 3.76
CA GLN A 104 13.07 17.98 3.10
C GLN A 104 14.36 17.99 3.92
N ARG A 105 14.26 18.01 5.26
CA ARG A 105 15.42 18.04 6.15
C ARG A 105 16.05 16.66 6.35
N THR A 106 15.26 15.60 6.45
CA THR A 106 15.75 14.28 6.89
C THR A 106 15.63 13.19 5.83
N GLY A 107 14.94 13.46 4.71
CA GLY A 107 14.58 12.47 3.71
C GLY A 107 13.48 11.49 4.15
N MET A 108 12.92 11.65 5.35
CA MET A 108 11.86 10.78 5.88
C MET A 108 10.87 11.53 6.76
N THR A 109 9.60 11.14 6.74
CA THR A 109 8.59 11.66 7.66
C THR A 109 7.78 10.50 8.21
N PHE A 110 7.72 10.40 9.54
CA PHE A 110 6.86 9.46 10.23
C PHE A 110 5.65 10.18 10.78
N PHE A 111 4.47 9.60 10.56
CA PHE A 111 3.24 10.08 11.13
C PHE A 111 2.97 9.32 12.42
N ARG A 112 2.54 10.06 13.43
CA ARG A 112 1.95 9.44 14.61
C ARG A 112 0.53 9.04 14.24
N ASP A 113 0.27 7.74 14.26
CA ASP A 113 -1.07 7.22 14.01
C ASP A 113 -2.05 7.80 15.06
N ARG A 114 -3.21 8.25 14.58
CA ARG A 114 -4.27 8.81 15.41
C ARG A 114 -5.42 7.81 15.44
N VAL A 115 -5.44 6.99 16.48
CA VAL A 115 -6.51 6.03 16.71
C VAL A 115 -7.73 6.78 17.26
N ALA A 116 -8.79 6.87 16.46
CA ALA A 116 -10.08 7.29 16.95
C ALA A 116 -10.69 6.13 17.76
N LYS A 117 -10.93 6.33 19.07
CA LYS A 117 -11.63 5.35 19.92
C LYS A 117 -13.12 5.37 19.60
N ILE A 118 -13.50 4.75 18.48
CA ILE A 118 -14.89 4.63 18.05
C ILE A 118 -15.26 3.15 18.07
N ASN A 119 -16.34 2.82 18.80
CA ASN A 119 -16.92 1.48 18.80
C ASN A 119 -17.77 1.26 17.54
N GLY A 120 -17.18 1.44 16.36
CA GLY A 120 -17.88 1.36 15.09
C GLY A 120 -16.92 1.25 13.92
N PHE A 121 -17.08 0.19 13.13
CA PHE A 121 -16.38 0.06 11.86
C PHE A 121 -17.03 0.97 10.81
N LEU A 122 -16.22 1.58 9.93
CA LEU A 122 -16.69 2.38 8.80
C LEU A 122 -17.54 1.57 7.78
N ASN A 123 -17.59 0.24 7.94
CA ASN A 123 -18.43 -0.66 7.17
C ASN A 123 -19.70 -1.11 7.91
N LYS A 124 -20.05 -0.52 9.06
CA LYS A 124 -21.37 -0.78 9.66
C LYS A 124 -22.47 -0.33 8.68
N ASN A 125 -23.56 -1.09 8.63
CA ASN A 125 -24.63 -0.92 7.66
C ASN A 125 -25.96 -0.69 8.40
N ASP A 126 -26.45 0.55 8.38
CA ASP A 126 -27.80 0.93 8.83
C ASP A 126 -28.62 1.43 7.62
N GLY A 127 -28.76 0.57 6.60
CA GLY A 127 -29.51 0.84 5.36
C GLY A 127 -28.65 1.34 4.18
N LYS A 128 -27.51 1.98 4.46
CA LYS A 128 -26.43 2.26 3.49
C LYS A 128 -25.08 2.03 4.19
N PRO A 129 -24.07 1.43 3.52
CA PRO A 129 -22.74 1.30 4.10
C PRO A 129 -22.19 2.68 4.51
N TYR A 130 -21.72 2.85 5.74
CA TYR A 130 -21.19 4.14 6.22
C TYR A 130 -20.09 4.69 5.32
N ILE A 131 -19.22 3.84 4.75
CA ILE A 131 -18.20 4.28 3.81
C ILE A 131 -18.80 4.96 2.58
N ARG A 132 -19.94 4.48 2.08
CA ARG A 132 -20.61 5.05 0.91
C ARG A 132 -21.33 6.33 1.28
N TYR A 133 -21.93 6.40 2.47
CA TYR A 133 -22.45 7.64 3.01
C TYR A 133 -21.34 8.70 3.17
N LEU A 134 -20.18 8.32 3.72
CA LEU A 134 -19.05 9.23 3.92
C LEU A 134 -18.52 9.75 2.59
N VAL A 135 -18.28 8.88 1.61
CA VAL A 135 -17.86 9.30 0.26
C VAL A 135 -18.86 10.28 -0.36
N ASP A 136 -20.16 10.02 -0.24
CA ASP A 136 -21.17 10.87 -0.88
C ASP A 136 -21.42 12.19 -0.12
N SER A 137 -21.21 12.21 1.21
CA SER A 137 -21.54 13.36 2.07
C SER A 137 -20.33 14.23 2.42
N PHE A 138 -19.11 13.78 2.13
CA PHE A 138 -17.91 14.50 2.51
C PHE A 138 -17.78 15.82 1.72
N PRO A 139 -17.59 16.97 2.40
CA PRO A 139 -17.51 18.27 1.73
C PRO A 139 -16.12 18.49 1.12
N TYR A 140 -15.84 17.79 0.00
CA TYR A 140 -14.54 17.85 -0.70
C TYR A 140 -14.10 19.27 -1.05
N GLU A 141 -15.05 20.17 -1.30
CA GLU A 141 -14.78 21.57 -1.62
C GLU A 141 -14.05 22.33 -0.50
N LYS A 142 -14.19 21.89 0.76
CA LYS A 142 -13.48 22.49 1.90
C LYS A 142 -12.00 22.07 1.99
N MET A 143 -11.56 21.17 1.12
CA MET A 143 -10.17 20.67 1.06
C MET A 143 -9.40 21.09 -0.20
N ALA A 144 -10.05 21.84 -1.10
CA ALA A 144 -9.46 22.42 -2.29
C ALA A 144 -8.63 23.67 -1.96
#